data_AF-A0AAD2BQK7-F1
#
_entry.id   AF-A0AAD2BQK7-F1
#
_cell.length_a   1.000
_cell.length_b   1.000
_cell.length_c   1.000
_cell.angle_alpha   90.00
_cell.angle_beta   90.00
_cell.angle_gamma   90.00
#
_symmetry.space_group_name_H-M   'P 1'
#
loop_
_entity.id
_entity.type
_entity.pdbx_description
1 polymer ?
#
loop_
_entity_poly.entity_id
_entity_poly.type
_entity_poly.pdbx_seq_one_letter_code
_entity_poly.pdbx_strand_id
1 'polypeptide(L)'
;MIAVTSRRLVAVVAGLVFSCAAVAQTAAPGAAPLSPMQPVPPHGPGMVGRGPGPAFGPGGPHAMGPHHGGAPFLRGLTLTEAQRDKIFAIEYAQMPEAREQHKAIEHARRDLHQMVASGQYDEARARGLTESLGRAVAREAQLRAQAGAKVMQVLTPEQRKQVADREARRVAERPLEYDESAPPPELAAM
;
A
#
# COMPACT_ATOMS: atom_id res chain seq x y z
N MET A 1 48.05 31.94 49.66
CA MET A 1 46.90 32.00 48.74
C MET A 1 45.73 31.25 49.38
N ILE A 2 44.71 32.03 49.73
CA ILE A 2 43.33 31.80 50.20
C ILE A 2 42.76 30.45 49.68
N ALA A 3 42.47 29.46 50.55
CA ALA A 3 41.17 29.13 51.21
C ALA A 3 40.00 28.97 50.19
N VAL A 4 39.10 27.97 50.27
CA VAL A 4 38.00 27.89 51.26
C VAL A 4 37.20 26.58 51.03
N THR A 5 37.17 25.76 52.08
CA THR A 5 36.09 24.96 52.68
C THR A 5 34.97 24.27 51.87
N SER A 6 34.82 22.99 52.21
CA SER A 6 33.59 22.19 52.33
C SER A 6 32.34 22.91 52.86
N ARG A 7 31.16 22.56 52.33
CA ARG A 7 29.89 22.68 53.08
C ARG A 7 28.89 21.58 52.69
N ARG A 8 28.31 20.98 53.73
CA ARG A 8 27.31 19.91 53.70
C ARG A 8 25.89 20.48 53.49
N LEU A 9 24.98 19.55 53.20
CA LEU A 9 23.63 19.38 53.78
C LEU A 9 22.38 19.96 53.07
N VAL A 10 21.41 19.03 52.96
CA VAL A 10 19.96 19.15 53.17
C VAL A 10 19.10 19.32 51.91
N ALA A 11 18.48 18.18 51.55
CA ALA A 11 17.23 18.11 50.82
C ALA A 11 16.10 18.74 51.64
N VAL A 12 15.29 19.59 51.00
CA VAL A 12 13.99 20.02 51.53
C VAL A 12 12.94 19.61 50.50
N VAL A 13 12.14 18.62 50.90
CA VAL A 13 10.86 18.27 50.28
C VAL A 13 9.84 19.27 50.81
N ALA A 14 9.25 20.07 49.92
CA ALA A 14 8.08 20.88 50.23
C ALA A 14 6.96 20.45 49.29
N GLY A 15 6.00 19.70 49.85
CA GLY A 15 4.76 19.32 49.18
C GLY A 15 3.86 20.55 49.00
N LEU A 16 3.11 20.56 47.89
CA LEU A 16 2.07 21.55 47.65
C LEU A 16 0.81 20.86 47.12
N VAL A 17 -0.05 20.54 48.09
CA VAL A 17 -1.50 20.70 48.16
C VAL A 17 -2.33 20.50 46.88
N PHE A 18 -3.15 19.46 46.99
CA PHE A 18 -4.37 19.12 46.28
C PHE A 18 -5.31 20.32 46.05
N SER A 19 -5.73 20.56 44.80
CA SER A 19 -6.88 21.43 44.51
C SER A 19 -7.71 20.84 43.36
N CYS A 20 -8.82 20.20 43.72
CA CYS A 20 -9.92 19.90 42.82
C CYS A 20 -10.63 21.20 42.44
N ALA A 21 -10.58 21.55 41.16
CA ALA A 21 -11.55 22.47 40.57
C ALA A 21 -12.37 21.70 39.55
N ALA A 22 -13.57 21.29 39.98
CA ALA A 22 -14.65 20.89 39.09
C ALA A 22 -15.08 22.12 38.29
N VAL A 23 -14.89 22.10 36.97
CA VAL A 23 -15.53 23.07 36.08
C VAL A 23 -16.73 22.40 35.44
N ALA A 24 -17.88 22.97 35.78
CA ALA A 24 -19.19 22.63 35.30
C ALA A 24 -19.35 22.90 33.79
N GLN A 25 -20.29 22.17 33.20
CA GLN A 25 -20.74 22.21 31.81
C GLN A 25 -21.07 23.61 31.30
N THR A 26 -20.71 23.86 30.05
CA THR A 26 -21.53 24.67 29.14
C THR A 26 -21.84 23.83 27.90
N ALA A 27 -23.06 23.31 27.87
CA ALA A 27 -23.66 22.73 26.68
C ALA A 27 -23.94 23.87 25.69
N ALA A 28 -23.34 23.80 24.50
CA ALA A 28 -23.73 24.63 23.37
C ALA A 28 -24.85 23.93 22.57
N PRO A 29 -25.94 24.63 22.23
CA PRO A 29 -27.07 24.07 21.49
C PRO A 29 -26.77 24.13 19.98
N GLY A 30 -27.05 23.05 19.24
CA GLY A 30 -27.00 23.12 17.78
C GLY A 30 -26.67 21.83 17.06
N ALA A 31 -27.26 20.69 17.43
CA ALA A 31 -27.33 19.54 16.53
C ALA A 31 -28.76 19.44 16.01
N ALA A 32 -28.97 19.88 14.77
CA ALA A 32 -30.20 19.65 14.05
C ALA A 32 -30.46 18.13 13.95
N PRO A 33 -31.71 17.65 14.15
CA PRO A 33 -32.02 16.24 13.99
C PRO A 33 -31.81 15.85 12.53
N LEU A 34 -30.96 14.86 12.29
CA LEU A 34 -30.88 14.16 11.01
C LEU A 34 -32.23 13.49 10.77
N SER A 35 -32.98 14.00 9.79
CA SER A 35 -34.22 13.40 9.31
C SER A 35 -34.01 11.93 8.94
N PRO A 36 -34.95 11.03 9.23
CA PRO A 36 -34.86 9.64 8.80
C PRO A 36 -34.92 9.57 7.26
N MET A 37 -33.94 8.86 6.69
CA MET A 37 -33.86 8.50 5.28
C MET A 37 -35.18 7.86 4.83
N GLN A 38 -35.80 8.44 3.81
CA GLN A 38 -36.98 7.87 3.15
C GLN A 38 -36.57 6.61 2.36
N PRO A 39 -37.41 5.55 2.33
CA PRO A 39 -37.15 4.37 1.52
C PRO A 39 -37.32 4.67 0.03
N VAL A 40 -36.30 4.32 -0.76
CA VAL A 40 -36.33 4.34 -2.24
C VAL A 40 -37.31 3.28 -2.78
N PRO A 41 -38.12 3.57 -3.82
CA PRO A 41 -39.10 2.64 -4.38
C PRO A 41 -38.44 1.51 -5.20
N PRO A 42 -39.14 0.37 -5.38
CA PRO A 42 -38.59 -0.81 -6.06
C PRO A 42 -38.44 -0.56 -7.57
N HIS A 43 -37.31 -1.01 -8.12
CA HIS A 43 -37.01 -1.00 -9.55
C HIS A 43 -37.99 -1.92 -10.28
N GLY A 44 -38.55 -1.42 -11.40
CA GLY A 44 -39.48 -2.14 -12.27
C GLY A 44 -38.84 -3.33 -13.01
N PRO A 45 -39.67 -4.14 -13.70
CA PRO A 45 -39.29 -5.49 -14.13
C PRO A 45 -38.65 -5.51 -15.53
N GLY A 46 -37.63 -6.37 -15.67
CA GLY A 46 -37.37 -7.06 -16.93
C GLY A 46 -36.07 -6.69 -17.64
N MET A 47 -35.05 -7.53 -17.45
CA MET A 47 -34.27 -8.01 -18.60
C MET A 47 -33.70 -9.40 -18.26
N VAL A 48 -34.35 -10.41 -18.85
CA VAL A 48 -33.91 -11.79 -18.89
C VAL A 48 -32.66 -11.90 -19.76
N GLY A 49 -31.64 -12.60 -19.26
CA GLY A 49 -30.40 -12.83 -20.00
C GLY A 49 -29.39 -13.68 -19.23
N ARG A 50 -29.84 -14.69 -18.46
CA ARG A 50 -28.95 -15.67 -17.83
C ARG A 50 -28.69 -16.81 -18.81
N GLY A 51 -27.67 -16.65 -19.67
CA GLY A 51 -27.06 -17.80 -20.34
C GLY A 51 -26.44 -18.77 -19.31
N PRO A 52 -26.36 -20.08 -19.61
CA PRO A 52 -25.76 -21.05 -18.72
C PRO A 52 -24.23 -20.94 -18.79
N GLY A 53 -23.67 -19.93 -18.12
CA GLY A 53 -22.26 -19.88 -17.80
C GLY A 53 -22.00 -20.77 -16.58
N PRO A 54 -21.01 -21.68 -16.61
CA PRO A 54 -20.78 -22.60 -15.51
C PRO A 54 -20.49 -21.83 -14.22
N ALA A 55 -21.10 -22.38 -13.18
CA ALA A 55 -21.09 -21.90 -11.82
C ALA A 55 -19.68 -21.63 -11.28
N PHE A 56 -19.60 -20.60 -10.44
CA PHE A 56 -18.60 -20.52 -9.38
C PHE A 56 -18.47 -21.89 -8.69
N GLY A 57 -17.30 -22.50 -8.83
CA GLY A 57 -16.85 -23.69 -8.10
C GLY A 57 -15.51 -23.38 -7.42
N PRO A 58 -15.16 -24.11 -6.35
CA PRO A 58 -14.62 -23.57 -5.11
C PRO A 58 -13.20 -23.01 -5.26
N GLY A 59 -13.02 -21.76 -4.82
CA GLY A 59 -11.69 -21.20 -4.57
C GLY A 59 -11.01 -21.95 -3.43
N GLY A 60 -10.34 -23.05 -3.77
CA GLY A 60 -9.29 -23.61 -2.93
C GLY A 60 -8.15 -22.59 -2.78
N PRO A 61 -7.22 -22.81 -1.83
CA PRO A 61 -6.12 -21.88 -1.53
C PRO A 61 -5.13 -21.64 -2.70
N HIS A 62 -5.40 -22.20 -3.89
CA HIS A 62 -4.61 -22.07 -5.10
C HIS A 62 -5.27 -21.23 -6.21
N ALA A 63 -6.34 -20.47 -5.92
CA ALA A 63 -6.93 -19.53 -6.88
C ALA A 63 -6.09 -18.25 -7.07
N MET A 64 -4.77 -18.40 -7.22
CA MET A 64 -3.93 -17.42 -7.87
C MET A 64 -3.79 -17.91 -9.32
N GLY A 65 -4.50 -17.26 -10.25
CA GLY A 65 -4.33 -17.54 -11.67
C GLY A 65 -2.87 -17.40 -12.12
N PRO A 66 -2.54 -17.68 -13.40
CA PRO A 66 -1.16 -17.69 -13.93
C PRO A 66 -0.36 -16.36 -13.82
N HIS A 67 -0.91 -15.35 -13.16
CA HIS A 67 -0.24 -14.10 -12.90
C HIS A 67 0.82 -14.30 -11.81
N HIS A 68 2.04 -13.96 -12.18
CA HIS A 68 3.23 -13.81 -11.35
C HIS A 68 2.98 -12.98 -10.07
N GLY A 69 2.36 -13.59 -9.06
CA GLY A 69 2.16 -13.00 -7.73
C GLY A 69 3.44 -12.99 -6.88
N GLY A 70 4.51 -13.63 -7.38
CA GLY A 70 5.80 -13.71 -6.69
C GLY A 70 6.72 -12.53 -7.02
N ALA A 71 7.68 -12.29 -6.13
CA ALA A 71 8.69 -11.26 -6.33
C ALA A 71 9.40 -11.41 -7.71
N PRO A 72 9.49 -10.34 -8.55
CA PRO A 72 9.96 -10.44 -9.94
C PRO A 72 11.35 -11.07 -10.13
N PHE A 73 12.20 -10.97 -9.11
CA PHE A 73 13.55 -11.52 -9.10
C PHE A 73 13.59 -13.06 -8.96
N LEU A 74 12.49 -13.71 -8.57
CA LEU A 74 12.40 -15.17 -8.49
C LEU A 74 12.21 -15.84 -9.85
N ARG A 75 11.73 -15.11 -10.87
CA ARG A 75 11.45 -15.65 -12.20
C ARG A 75 12.70 -16.31 -12.77
N GLY A 76 12.63 -17.59 -13.15
CA GLY A 76 13.77 -18.32 -13.73
C GLY A 76 14.78 -18.88 -12.73
N LEU A 77 14.52 -18.81 -11.42
CA LEU A 77 15.24 -19.64 -10.44
C LEU A 77 14.56 -21.00 -10.31
N THR A 78 15.36 -22.06 -10.22
CA THR A 78 14.88 -23.37 -9.79
C THR A 78 14.79 -23.37 -8.26
N LEU A 79 13.57 -23.37 -7.73
CA LEU A 79 13.29 -23.38 -6.29
C LEU A 79 12.90 -24.79 -5.82
N THR A 80 13.38 -25.20 -4.64
CA THR A 80 12.90 -26.44 -4.02
C THR A 80 11.48 -26.26 -3.48
N GLU A 81 10.77 -27.37 -3.23
CA GLU A 81 9.43 -27.33 -2.63
C GLU A 81 9.43 -26.60 -1.27
N ALA A 82 10.36 -26.94 -0.39
CA ALA A 82 10.52 -26.27 0.90
C ALA A 82 10.81 -24.76 0.78
N GLN A 83 11.49 -24.32 -0.29
CA GLN A 83 11.68 -22.88 -0.55
C GLN A 83 10.38 -22.23 -1.01
N ARG A 84 9.63 -22.87 -1.93
CA ARG A 84 8.34 -22.36 -2.41
C ARG A 84 7.34 -22.21 -1.27
N ASP A 85 7.27 -23.16 -0.35
CA ASP A 85 6.36 -23.10 0.80
C ASP A 85 6.70 -21.93 1.73
N LYS A 86 7.99 -21.72 2.02
CA LYS A 86 8.45 -20.57 2.81
C LYS A 86 8.14 -19.24 2.12
N ILE A 87 8.37 -19.15 0.82
CA ILE A 87 8.07 -17.95 0.03
C ILE A 87 6.56 -17.68 0.05
N PHE A 88 5.74 -18.70 -0.17
CA PHE A 88 4.28 -18.59 -0.10
C PHE A 88 3.84 -18.10 1.28
N ALA A 89 4.37 -18.67 2.38
CA ALA A 89 4.03 -18.23 3.73
C ALA A 89 4.39 -16.76 3.98
N ILE A 90 5.56 -16.31 3.50
CA ILE A 90 5.99 -14.91 3.59
C ILE A 90 5.03 -13.99 2.84
N GLU A 91 4.66 -14.35 1.60
CA GLU A 91 3.77 -13.55 0.77
C GLU A 91 2.35 -13.54 1.33
N TYR A 92 1.83 -14.71 1.74
CA TYR A 92 0.50 -14.88 2.32
C TYR A 92 0.31 -14.02 3.57
N ALA A 93 1.31 -13.95 4.46
CA ALA A 93 1.24 -13.20 5.71
C ALA A 93 0.98 -11.70 5.52
N GLN A 94 1.44 -11.09 4.42
CA GLN A 94 1.22 -9.67 4.12
C GLN A 94 0.03 -9.42 3.19
N MET A 95 -0.57 -10.46 2.61
CA MET A 95 -1.65 -10.30 1.63
C MET A 95 -2.85 -9.47 2.13
N PRO A 96 -3.33 -9.61 3.38
CA PRO A 96 -4.45 -8.80 3.86
C PRO A 96 -4.15 -7.30 3.74
N GLU A 97 -2.98 -6.89 4.22
CA GLU A 97 -2.59 -5.48 4.19
C GLU A 97 -2.34 -4.99 2.77
N ALA A 98 -1.68 -5.79 1.93
CA ALA A 98 -1.46 -5.46 0.52
C ALA A 98 -2.79 -5.29 -0.24
N ARG A 99 -3.80 -6.11 0.05
CA ARG A 99 -5.14 -5.98 -0.54
C ARG A 99 -5.81 -4.67 -0.12
N GLU A 100 -5.68 -4.27 1.14
CA GLU A 100 -6.24 -2.99 1.60
C GLU A 100 -5.56 -1.80 0.93
N GLN A 101 -4.22 -1.81 0.80
CA GLN A 101 -3.51 -0.76 0.07
C GLN A 101 -3.93 -0.72 -1.41
N HIS A 102 -4.06 -1.89 -2.05
CA HIS A 102 -4.51 -1.97 -3.44
C HIS A 102 -5.91 -1.37 -3.62
N LYS A 103 -6.87 -1.69 -2.73
CA LYS A 103 -8.20 -1.07 -2.76
C LYS A 103 -8.13 0.45 -2.62
N ALA A 104 -7.31 0.96 -1.71
CA ALA A 104 -7.14 2.40 -1.51
C ALA A 104 -6.56 3.10 -2.74
N ILE A 105 -5.56 2.49 -3.38
CA ILE A 105 -4.95 2.96 -4.64
C ILE A 105 -6.02 3.02 -5.74
N GLU A 106 -6.76 1.93 -5.94
CA GLU A 106 -7.78 1.84 -6.99
C GLU A 106 -8.93 2.82 -6.74
N HIS A 107 -9.33 3.02 -5.48
CA HIS A 107 -10.33 4.03 -5.13
C HIS A 107 -9.87 5.45 -5.45
N ALA A 108 -8.67 5.84 -5.00
CA ALA A 108 -8.16 7.18 -5.24
C ALA A 108 -7.95 7.46 -6.74
N ARG A 109 -7.49 6.46 -7.51
CA ARG A 109 -7.37 6.56 -8.97
C ARG A 109 -8.71 6.73 -9.66
N ARG A 110 -9.72 5.94 -9.27
CA ARG A 110 -11.08 6.07 -9.81
C ARG A 110 -11.69 7.44 -9.51
N ASP A 111 -11.54 7.94 -8.29
CA ASP A 111 -12.08 9.25 -7.90
C ASP A 111 -11.42 10.39 -8.67
N LEU A 112 -10.08 10.34 -8.83
CA LEU A 112 -9.35 11.30 -9.64
C LEU A 112 -9.82 11.26 -11.11
N HIS A 113 -9.92 10.07 -11.68
CA HIS A 113 -10.41 9.90 -13.05
C HIS A 113 -11.84 10.43 -13.22
N GLN A 114 -12.73 10.12 -12.28
CA GLN A 114 -14.12 10.59 -12.31
C GLN A 114 -14.23 12.11 -12.20
N MET A 115 -13.41 12.74 -11.34
CA MET A 115 -13.36 14.20 -11.19
C MET A 115 -12.94 14.90 -12.49
N VAL A 116 -11.93 14.35 -13.18
CA VAL A 116 -11.47 14.88 -14.47
C VAL A 116 -12.53 14.63 -15.55
N ALA A 117 -13.07 13.42 -15.63
CA ALA A 117 -14.06 13.05 -16.64
C ALA A 117 -15.39 13.81 -16.50
N SER A 118 -15.77 14.23 -15.29
CA SER A 118 -16.97 15.05 -15.07
C SER A 118 -16.75 16.54 -15.41
N GLY A 119 -15.53 16.96 -15.71
CA GLY A 119 -15.16 18.37 -15.92
C GLY A 119 -15.22 19.21 -14.63
N GLN A 120 -15.42 18.58 -13.47
CA GLN A 120 -15.53 19.26 -12.17
C GLN A 120 -14.22 19.13 -11.38
N TYR A 121 -13.13 19.66 -11.95
CA TYR A 121 -11.85 19.64 -11.27
C TYR A 121 -11.86 20.57 -10.04
N ASP A 122 -11.59 19.98 -8.88
CA ASP A 122 -11.42 20.69 -7.62
C ASP A 122 -9.99 20.43 -7.13
N GLU A 123 -9.19 21.50 -7.09
CA GLU A 123 -7.77 21.44 -6.72
C GLU A 123 -7.57 20.93 -5.28
N ALA A 124 -8.41 21.33 -4.34
CA ALA A 124 -8.28 20.91 -2.93
C ALA A 124 -8.62 19.41 -2.79
N ARG A 125 -9.66 18.95 -3.47
CA ARG A 125 -10.03 17.53 -3.51
C ARG A 125 -8.98 16.70 -4.24
N ALA A 126 -8.43 17.19 -5.35
CA ALA A 126 -7.37 16.54 -6.09
C ALA A 126 -6.12 16.34 -5.23
N ARG A 127 -5.71 17.37 -4.45
CA ARG A 127 -4.62 17.26 -3.48
C ARG A 127 -4.88 16.17 -2.43
N GLY A 128 -6.06 16.17 -1.81
CA GLY A 128 -6.41 15.14 -0.81
C GLY A 128 -6.37 13.71 -1.38
N LEU A 129 -6.88 13.50 -2.59
CA LEU A 129 -6.87 12.19 -3.25
C LEU A 129 -5.45 11.75 -3.64
N THR A 130 -4.64 12.66 -4.18
CA THR A 130 -3.25 12.36 -4.58
C THR A 130 -2.34 12.10 -3.39
N GLU A 131 -2.50 12.82 -2.28
CA GLU A 131 -1.80 12.51 -1.04
C GLU A 131 -2.18 11.13 -0.49
N SER A 132 -3.47 10.79 -0.50
CA SER A 132 -3.96 9.48 -0.09
C SER A 132 -3.40 8.37 -0.98
N LEU A 133 -3.44 8.58 -2.29
CA LEU A 133 -2.84 7.68 -3.28
C LEU A 133 -1.34 7.48 -3.02
N GLY A 134 -0.60 8.57 -2.82
CA GLY A 134 0.84 8.52 -2.56
C GLY A 134 1.17 7.70 -1.31
N ARG A 135 0.42 7.88 -0.22
CA ARG A 135 0.59 7.09 1.01
C ARG A 135 0.31 5.60 0.78
N ALA A 136 -0.77 5.27 0.08
CA ALA A 136 -1.13 3.87 -0.18
C ALA A 136 -0.10 3.17 -1.09
N VAL A 137 0.36 3.84 -2.15
CA VAL A 137 1.43 3.35 -3.04
C VAL A 137 2.73 3.13 -2.27
N ALA A 138 3.14 4.10 -1.45
CA ALA A 138 4.34 3.98 -0.63
C ALA A 138 4.25 2.79 0.33
N ARG A 139 3.08 2.59 0.95
CA ARG A 139 2.86 1.46 1.86
C ARG A 139 2.89 0.13 1.12
N GLU A 140 2.26 0.03 -0.04
CA GLU A 140 2.31 -1.17 -0.87
C GLU A 140 3.75 -1.52 -1.28
N ALA A 141 4.53 -0.52 -1.71
CA ALA A 141 5.93 -0.71 -2.06
C ALA A 141 6.76 -1.18 -0.87
N GLN A 142 6.52 -0.62 0.32
CA GLN A 142 7.18 -1.05 1.56
C GLN A 142 6.88 -2.52 1.90
N LEU A 143 5.62 -2.95 1.80
CA LEU A 143 5.23 -4.34 2.03
C LEU A 143 5.98 -5.28 1.07
N ARG A 144 5.94 -4.97 -0.23
CA ARG A 144 6.65 -5.74 -1.26
C ARG A 144 8.16 -5.82 -0.98
N ALA A 145 8.79 -4.71 -0.58
CA ALA A 145 10.21 -4.69 -0.23
C ALA A 145 10.53 -5.54 1.00
N GLN A 146 9.71 -5.48 2.05
CA GLN A 146 9.90 -6.28 3.27
C GLN A 146 9.78 -7.77 3.00
N ALA A 147 8.78 -8.18 2.22
CA ALA A 147 8.67 -9.57 1.80
C ALA A 147 9.82 -9.99 0.89
N GLY A 148 10.21 -9.15 -0.06
CA GLY A 148 11.38 -9.40 -0.92
C GLY A 148 12.65 -9.66 -0.11
N ALA A 149 12.92 -8.85 0.91
CA ALA A 149 14.05 -9.04 1.82
C ALA A 149 14.00 -10.40 2.55
N LYS A 150 12.82 -10.80 3.06
CA LYS A 150 12.63 -12.11 3.71
C LYS A 150 12.81 -13.26 2.72
N VAL A 151 12.29 -13.13 1.50
CA VAL A 151 12.43 -14.12 0.43
C VAL A 151 13.91 -14.32 0.06
N MET A 152 14.72 -13.26 -0.02
CA MET A 152 16.15 -13.37 -0.31
C MET A 152 16.92 -14.20 0.73
N GLN A 153 16.45 -14.26 1.97
CA GLN A 153 17.04 -15.09 3.04
C GLN A 153 16.70 -16.58 2.89
N VAL A 154 15.65 -16.92 2.12
CA VAL A 154 15.26 -18.32 1.82
C VAL A 154 16.11 -18.93 0.71
N LEU A 155 16.69 -18.09 -0.16
CA LEU A 155 17.49 -18.53 -1.30
C LEU A 155 18.88 -19.04 -0.87
N THR A 156 19.47 -19.93 -1.66
CA THR A 156 20.87 -20.33 -1.50
C THR A 156 21.82 -19.20 -1.94
N PRO A 157 23.10 -19.23 -1.52
CA PRO A 157 24.11 -18.27 -2.01
C PRO A 157 24.19 -18.21 -3.54
N GLU A 158 24.11 -19.36 -4.22
CA GLU A 158 24.19 -19.50 -5.66
C GLU A 158 22.98 -18.88 -6.35
N GLN A 159 21.77 -19.12 -5.83
CA GLN A 159 20.53 -18.50 -6.33
C GLN A 159 20.56 -16.98 -6.15
N ARG A 160 21.07 -16.46 -5.02
CA ARG A 160 21.24 -15.01 -4.81
C ARG A 160 22.22 -14.41 -5.81
N LYS A 161 23.31 -15.11 -6.13
CA LYS A 161 24.24 -14.68 -7.18
C LYS A 161 23.54 -14.60 -8.54
N GLN A 162 22.75 -15.61 -8.91
CA GLN A 162 21.96 -15.57 -10.15
C GLN A 162 20.97 -14.39 -10.19
N VAL A 163 20.38 -14.01 -9.05
CA VAL A 163 19.55 -12.80 -8.97
C VAL A 163 20.39 -11.54 -9.25
N ALA A 164 21.53 -11.39 -8.59
CA ALA A 164 22.41 -10.23 -8.75
C ALA A 164 22.93 -10.10 -10.19
N ASP A 165 23.39 -11.19 -10.80
CA ASP A 165 23.92 -11.19 -12.16
C ASP A 165 22.86 -10.80 -13.19
N ARG A 166 21.61 -11.25 -12.99
CA ARG A 166 20.49 -10.88 -13.86
C ARG A 166 20.09 -9.42 -13.69
N GLU A 167 20.13 -8.89 -12.47
CA GLU A 167 19.86 -7.48 -12.23
C GLU A 167 20.95 -6.59 -12.87
N ALA A 168 22.21 -6.93 -12.68
CA ALA A 168 23.33 -6.24 -13.32
C ALA A 168 23.18 -6.23 -14.85
N ARG A 169 22.79 -7.37 -15.44
CA ARG A 169 22.51 -7.46 -16.87
C ARG A 169 21.33 -6.57 -17.28
N ARG A 170 20.21 -6.59 -16.54
CA ARG A 170 19.05 -5.72 -16.82
C ARG A 170 19.39 -4.24 -16.77
N VAL A 171 20.28 -3.84 -15.86
CA VAL A 171 20.75 -2.45 -15.74
C VAL A 171 21.64 -2.10 -16.92
N ALA A 172 22.54 -3.00 -17.32
CA ALA A 172 23.44 -2.79 -18.47
C ALA A 172 22.70 -2.80 -19.84
N GLU A 173 21.68 -3.65 -19.98
CA GLU A 173 20.86 -3.78 -21.21
C GLU A 173 19.73 -2.74 -21.29
N ARG A 174 19.54 -1.91 -20.25
CA ARG A 174 18.61 -0.79 -20.33
C ARG A 174 19.12 0.15 -21.43
N PRO A 175 18.36 0.39 -22.52
CA PRO A 175 18.76 1.38 -23.50
C PRO A 175 18.99 2.70 -22.77
N LEU A 176 20.23 3.21 -22.81
CA LEU A 176 20.57 4.51 -22.28
C LEU A 176 19.94 5.52 -23.21
N GLU A 177 18.76 6.01 -22.82
CA GLU A 177 18.02 7.07 -23.49
C GLU A 177 17.60 6.76 -24.94
N TYR A 178 16.49 7.37 -25.33
CA TYR A 178 16.21 7.59 -26.74
C TYR A 178 17.32 8.52 -27.23
N ASP A 179 18.24 8.02 -28.06
CA ASP A 179 19.15 8.89 -28.78
C ASP A 179 18.29 9.76 -29.71
N GLU A 180 17.99 10.99 -29.26
CA GLU A 180 17.21 11.97 -30.03
C GLU A 180 17.90 12.35 -31.35
N SER A 181 19.18 11.98 -31.53
CA SER A 181 19.94 12.14 -32.77
C SER A 181 19.94 10.91 -33.68
N ALA A 182 19.42 9.77 -33.21
CA ALA A 182 19.20 8.60 -34.06
C ALA A 182 17.95 8.82 -34.92
N PRO A 183 18.04 8.67 -36.26
CA PRO A 183 16.84 8.69 -37.08
C PRO A 183 15.88 7.60 -36.58
N PRO A 184 14.56 7.88 -36.52
CA PRO A 184 13.59 6.88 -36.10
C PRO A 184 13.81 5.61 -36.94
N PRO A 185 13.71 4.41 -36.35
CA PRO A 185 13.83 3.18 -37.11
C PRO A 185 12.84 3.29 -38.27
N GLU A 186 13.38 3.34 -39.48
CA GLU A 186 12.60 3.41 -40.70
C GLU A 186 11.58 2.28 -40.60
N LEU A 187 10.30 2.65 -40.49
CA LEU A 187 9.20 1.70 -40.53
C LEU A 187 9.28 1.08 -41.91
N ALA A 188 10.07 0.01 -42.03
CA ALA A 188 10.25 -0.76 -43.24
C ALA A 188 8.85 -1.02 -43.76
N ALA A 189 8.56 -0.38 -44.89
CA ALA A 189 7.25 -0.26 -45.48
C ALA A 189 6.53 -1.62 -45.44
N MET A 190 5.39 -1.65 -44.75
CA MET A 190 4.34 -2.63 -44.99
C MET A 190 3.45 -2.13 -46.13
#